data_AF-A0A4S0IB47-F1
#
_entry.id   AF-A0A4S0IB47-F1
#
_cell.length_a   1.000
_cell.length_b   1.000
_cell.length_c   1.000
_cell.angle_alpha   90.00
_cell.angle_beta   90.00
_cell.angle_gamma   90.00
#
_symmetry.space_group_name_H-M   'P 1'
#
loop_
_entity.id
_entity.type
_entity.pdbx_description
1 polymer ?
#
loop_
_entity_poly.entity_id
_entity_poly.type
_entity_poly.pdbx_seq_one_letter_code
_entity_poly.pdbx_strand_id
1 'polypeptide(L)'
;LDIEWLALDVASDDSVAAAAKVLTARVSGLDALVNNAGVALGYVDALDADGRYQRSPSQEDIADMKATYDVNVFGPVRVTQAFLPLLVATPSACIVMV
;
A
#
# COMPACT_ATOMS: atom_id res chain seq x y z
N LEU A 1 -6.94 -3.84 -23.32
CA LEU A 1 -5.94 -3.37 -22.34
C LEU A 1 -5.09 -4.57 -21.99
N ASP A 2 -3.77 -4.38 -21.98
CA ASP A 2 -2.85 -5.39 -21.46
C ASP A 2 -2.84 -5.27 -19.93
N ILE A 3 -3.11 -6.37 -19.23
CA ILE A 3 -3.27 -6.39 -17.77
C ILE A 3 -2.55 -7.63 -17.25
N GLU A 4 -1.55 -7.40 -16.42
CA GLU A 4 -0.78 -8.45 -15.76
C GLU A 4 -0.97 -8.41 -14.26
N TRP A 5 -0.96 -9.59 -13.64
CA TRP A 5 -0.97 -9.73 -12.19
C TRP A 5 0.46 -9.74 -11.64
N LEU A 6 0.68 -8.97 -10.57
CA LEU A 6 1.91 -8.99 -9.78
C LEU A 6 1.53 -9.11 -8.30
N ALA A 7 1.99 -10.18 -7.65
CA ALA A 7 1.76 -10.36 -6.22
C ALA A 7 2.56 -9.30 -5.44
N LEU A 8 1.87 -8.55 -4.58
CA LEU A 8 2.44 -7.47 -3.79
C LEU A 8 1.65 -7.30 -2.48
N ASP A 9 2.23 -7.74 -1.38
CA ASP A 9 1.81 -7.35 -0.03
C ASP A 9 2.64 -6.14 0.41
N VAL A 10 1.99 -4.98 0.58
CA VAL A 10 2.66 -3.72 0.90
C VAL A 10 3.21 -3.67 2.34
N ALA A 11 2.73 -4.55 3.23
CA ALA A 11 3.25 -4.66 4.60
C ALA A 11 4.51 -5.57 4.67
N SER A 12 4.84 -6.31 3.61
CA SER A 12 5.95 -7.26 3.59
C SER A 12 7.15 -6.76 2.78
N ASP A 13 8.29 -6.53 3.45
CA ASP A 13 9.57 -6.22 2.80
C ASP A 13 9.94 -7.20 1.67
N ASP A 14 9.85 -8.49 1.96
CA ASP A 14 10.22 -9.54 1.01
C ASP A 14 9.27 -9.54 -0.19
N SER A 15 7.96 -9.34 0.03
CA SER A 15 6.99 -9.27 -1.06
C SER A 15 7.24 -8.06 -1.95
N VAL A 16 7.49 -6.88 -1.36
CA VAL A 16 7.75 -5.65 -2.11
C VAL A 16 9.04 -5.79 -2.92
N ALA A 17 10.11 -6.30 -2.31
CA ALA A 17 11.39 -6.51 -2.98
C ALA A 17 11.29 -7.51 -4.13
N ALA A 18 10.56 -8.62 -3.94
CA ALA A 18 10.32 -9.61 -4.99
C ALA A 18 9.55 -9.00 -6.16
N ALA A 19 8.49 -8.23 -5.89
CA ALA A 19 7.69 -7.57 -6.91
C ALA A 19 8.51 -6.56 -7.72
N ALA A 20 9.30 -5.71 -7.05
CA ALA A 20 10.16 -4.73 -7.71
C ALA A 20 11.21 -5.42 -8.60
N LYS A 21 11.81 -6.52 -8.14
CA LYS A 21 12.75 -7.33 -8.93
C LYS A 21 12.09 -7.92 -10.19
N VAL A 22 10.89 -8.47 -10.05
CA VAL A 22 10.14 -9.04 -11.18
C VAL A 22 9.82 -7.96 -12.21
N LEU A 23 9.33 -6.80 -11.77
CA LEU A 23 8.97 -5.73 -12.70
C LEU A 23 10.21 -5.14 -13.39
N THR A 24 11.31 -4.95 -12.66
CA THR A 24 12.58 -4.44 -13.21
C THR A 24 13.15 -5.33 -14.31
N ALA A 25 12.90 -6.64 -14.26
CA ALA A 25 13.33 -7.58 -15.30
C ALA A 25 12.46 -7.51 -16.58
N ARG A 26 11.29 -6.87 -16.53
CA ARG A 26 10.30 -6.86 -17.61
C ARG A 26 10.19 -5.51 -18.32
N VAL A 27 10.41 -4.40 -17.60
CA VAL A 27 10.22 -3.04 -18.13
C VAL A 27 11.40 -2.14 -17.81
N SER A 28 11.60 -1.11 -18.62
CA SER A 28 12.69 -0.13 -18.45
C SER A 28 12.32 1.06 -17.56
N GLY A 29 11.04 1.24 -17.22
CA GLY A 29 10.56 2.36 -16.42
C GLY A 29 9.13 2.18 -15.95
N LEU A 30 8.70 3.03 -15.02
CA LEU A 30 7.36 3.05 -14.45
C LEU A 30 6.78 4.47 -14.55
N ASP A 31 5.73 4.66 -15.33
CA ASP A 31 5.12 5.98 -15.55
C ASP A 31 4.24 6.45 -14.39
N ALA A 32 3.61 5.52 -13.67
CA ALA A 32 2.78 5.84 -12.53
C ALA A 32 2.85 4.75 -11.48
N LEU A 33 3.02 5.15 -10.22
CA LEU A 33 2.81 4.29 -9.05
C LEU A 33 1.60 4.81 -8.28
N VAL A 34 0.55 3.99 -8.16
CA VAL A 34 -0.64 4.33 -7.38
C VAL A 34 -0.60 3.53 -6.07
N ASN A 35 -0.27 4.21 -4.97
CA ASN A 35 -0.31 3.63 -3.63
C ASN A 35 -1.75 3.66 -3.11
N ASN A 36 -2.54 2.68 -3.55
CA ASN A 36 -3.97 2.55 -3.23
C ASN A 36 -4.28 1.50 -2.15
N ALA A 37 -3.34 0.59 -1.85
CA ALA A 37 -3.58 -0.45 -0.86
C ALA A 37 -3.85 0.18 0.52
N GLY A 38 -4.96 -0.19 1.14
CA GLY A 38 -5.37 0.34 2.44
C GLY A 38 -6.32 -0.59 3.18
N VAL A 39 -6.20 -0.60 4.50
CA VAL A 39 -7.07 -1.35 5.42
C VAL A 39 -7.58 -0.44 6.53
N ALA A 40 -8.67 -0.85 7.20
CA ALA A 40 -9.18 -0.22 8.41
C ALA A 40 -9.50 -1.34 9.42
N LEU A 41 -8.47 -1.82 10.11
CA LEU A 41 -8.62 -2.96 11.03
C LEU A 41 -9.48 -2.57 12.23
N GLY A 42 -10.35 -3.49 12.66
CA GLY A 42 -11.31 -3.25 13.74
C GLY A 42 -12.47 -2.30 13.39
N TYR A 43 -12.50 -1.71 12.19
CA TYR A 43 -13.52 -0.73 11.81
C TYR A 43 -14.92 -1.32 11.76
N VAL A 44 -15.08 -2.45 11.07
CA VAL A 44 -16.39 -3.11 10.88
C VAL A 44 -16.98 -3.56 12.22
N ASP A 45 -16.15 -4.09 13.12
CA ASP A 45 -16.58 -4.53 14.45
C ASP A 45 -17.01 -3.37 15.35
N ALA A 46 -16.56 -2.15 15.04
CA ALA A 46 -16.93 -0.93 15.75
C ALA A 46 -18.19 -0.25 15.18
N LEU A 47 -18.81 -0.79 14.13
CA LEU A 47 -20.05 -0.25 13.57
C LEU A 47 -21.27 -0.78 14.33
N ASP A 48 -22.23 0.09 14.63
CA ASP A 48 -23.56 -0.32 15.06
C ASP A 48 -24.44 -0.79 13.87
N ALA A 49 -25.68 -1.18 14.16
CA ALA A 49 -26.64 -1.63 13.16
C ALA A 49 -26.99 -0.57 12.10
N ASP A 50 -26.77 0.72 12.41
CA ASP A 50 -27.01 1.84 11.50
C ASP A 50 -25.72 2.27 10.76
N GLY A 51 -24.61 1.53 10.94
CA GLY A 51 -23.31 1.79 10.31
C GLY A 51 -22.54 2.95 10.92
N ARG A 52 -22.83 3.35 12.17
CA ARG A 52 -22.11 4.41 12.86
C ARG A 52 -20.95 3.82 13.67
N TYR A 53 -19.79 4.45 13.56
CA TYR A 53 -18.61 4.08 14.35
C TYR A 53 -18.82 4.43 15.84
N GLN A 54 -18.75 3.43 16.70
CA GLN A 54 -19.05 3.54 18.13
C GLN A 54 -17.82 3.47 19.04
N ARG A 55 -16.65 3.06 18.50
CA ARG A 55 -15.44 2.95 19.31
C ARG A 55 -14.89 4.33 19.62
N SER A 56 -14.81 4.68 20.90
CA SER A 56 -14.20 5.93 21.34
C SER A 56 -12.67 5.87 21.22
N PRO A 57 -11.97 7.01 21.08
CA PRO A 57 -10.49 7.02 21.07
C PRO A 57 -9.85 6.35 22.29
N SER A 58 -10.52 6.38 23.45
CA SER A 58 -10.05 5.72 24.69
C SER A 58 -10.13 4.19 24.66
N GLN A 59 -10.78 3.61 23.65
CA GLN A 59 -11.00 2.17 23.49
C GLN A 59 -10.34 1.62 22.22
N GLU A 60 -9.53 2.44 21.54
CA GLU A 60 -8.85 2.03 20.31
C GLU A 60 -7.76 0.99 20.59
N ASP A 61 -7.68 -0.04 19.73
CA ASP A 61 -6.68 -1.08 19.88
C ASP A 61 -5.37 -0.65 19.22
N ILE A 62 -4.30 -0.57 20.01
CA ILE A 62 -2.99 -0.11 19.54
C ILE A 62 -2.37 -1.08 18.52
N ALA A 63 -2.65 -2.38 18.59
CA ALA A 63 -2.18 -3.34 17.61
C ALA A 63 -2.90 -3.15 16.26
N ASP A 64 -4.22 -2.97 16.27
CA ASP A 64 -4.99 -2.66 15.05
C ASP A 64 -4.52 -1.35 14.40
N MET A 65 -4.28 -0.32 15.21
CA MET A 65 -3.72 0.96 14.73
C MET A 65 -2.36 0.76 14.08
N LYS A 66 -1.44 0.06 14.74
CA LYS A 66 -0.09 -0.18 14.21
C LYS A 66 -0.13 -0.95 12.90
N ALA A 67 -0.92 -2.00 12.81
CA ALA A 67 -1.06 -2.80 11.60
C ALA A 67 -1.72 -2.00 10.46
N THR A 68 -2.70 -1.15 10.77
CA THR A 68 -3.29 -0.21 9.80
C THR A 68 -2.25 0.79 9.29
N TYR A 69 -1.40 1.34 10.16
CA TYR A 69 -0.31 2.24 9.76
C TYR A 69 0.77 1.52 8.94
N ASP A 70 1.05 0.25 9.25
CA ASP A 70 2.02 -0.54 8.49
C ASP A 70 1.61 -0.72 7.03
N VAL A 71 0.31 -0.96 6.77
CA VAL A 71 -0.22 -1.01 5.41
C VAL A 71 -0.34 0.39 4.79
N ASN A 72 -1.04 1.31 5.46
CA ASN A 72 -1.53 2.55 4.82
C ASN A 72 -0.51 3.70 4.83
N VAL A 73 0.48 3.66 5.73
CA VAL A 73 1.49 4.73 5.87
C VAL A 73 2.87 4.22 5.49
N PHE A 74 3.32 3.12 6.10
CA PHE A 74 4.64 2.57 5.81
C PHE A 74 4.66 1.77 4.50
N GLY A 75 3.55 1.13 4.11
CA GLY A 75 3.40 0.45 2.83
C GLY A 75 3.73 1.33 1.62
N PRO A 76 3.08 2.51 1.45
CA PRO A 76 3.42 3.44 0.38
C PRO A 76 4.90 3.86 0.35
N VAL A 77 5.52 4.05 1.52
CA VAL A 77 6.95 4.37 1.61
C VAL A 77 7.80 3.20 1.15
N ARG A 78 7.51 1.98 1.63
CA ARG A 78 8.24 0.75 1.31
C ARG A 78 8.16 0.44 -0.20
N VAL A 79 6.96 0.53 -0.78
CA VAL A 79 6.73 0.33 -2.21
C VAL A 79 7.42 1.43 -3.03
N THR A 80 7.25 2.70 -2.65
CA THR A 80 7.91 3.80 -3.37
C THR A 80 9.42 3.64 -3.42
N GLN A 81 10.06 3.27 -2.30
CA GLN A 81 11.51 3.06 -2.25
C GLN A 81 11.96 1.90 -3.16
N ALA A 82 11.25 0.78 -3.15
CA ALA A 82 11.63 -0.39 -3.94
C ALA A 82 11.46 -0.17 -5.46
N PHE A 83 10.44 0.58 -5.87
CA PHE A 83 10.15 0.86 -7.28
C PHE A 83 10.82 2.16 -7.78
N LEU A 84 11.50 2.91 -6.90
CA LEU A 84 12.13 4.19 -7.23
C LEU A 84 13.07 4.13 -8.45
N PRO A 85 13.90 3.08 -8.66
CA PRO A 85 14.76 3.00 -9.83
C PRO A 85 13.98 3.08 -11.16
N LEU A 86 12.80 2.43 -11.24
CA LEU A 86 11.96 2.45 -12.42
C LEU A 86 11.23 3.78 -12.60
N LEU A 87 10.80 4.40 -11.50
CA LEU A 87 10.18 5.73 -11.52
C LEU A 87 11.17 6.80 -12.00
N VAL A 88 12.41 6.78 -11.50
CA VAL A 88 13.46 7.75 -11.88
C VAL A 88 13.92 7.56 -13.33
N ALA A 89 13.83 6.34 -13.88
CA ALA A 89 14.13 6.07 -15.28
C ALA A 89 13.12 6.73 -16.25
N THR A 90 11.95 7.14 -15.76
CA THR A 90 10.87 7.74 -16.55
C THR A 90 10.73 9.24 -16.25
N PRO A 91 11.01 10.15 -17.22
CA PRO A 91 11.05 11.60 -16.99
C PRO A 91 9.75 12.23 -16.47
N SER A 92 8.59 11.63 -16.75
CA SER A 92 7.27 12.13 -16.35
C SER A 92 6.58 11.21 -15.35
N ALA A 93 7.34 10.37 -14.65
CA ALA A 93 6.78 9.49 -13.64
C ALA A 93 6.06 10.27 -12.54
N CYS A 94 4.92 9.76 -12.10
CA CYS A 94 4.20 10.32 -10.96
C CYS A 94 3.90 9.24 -9.91
N ILE A 95 3.73 9.71 -8.67
CA ILE A 95 3.26 8.86 -7.58
C ILE A 95 1.94 9.45 -7.09
N VAL A 96 0.91 8.63 -7.05
CA VAL A 96 -0.41 8.98 -6.55
C VAL A 96 -0.62 8.30 -5.20
N MET A 97 -0.97 9.09 -4.20
CA MET A 97 -1.43 8.63 -2.88
C MET A 97 -2.95 8.67 -2.87
N VAL A 98 -3.61 7.63 -2.38
CA VAL A 98 -5.07 7.56 -2.25
C VAL A 98 -5.46 7.64 -0.77
#